data_AF-A0A756ZHE2-F1
#
_entry.id   AF-A0A756ZHE2-F1
#
_cell.length_a   1.000
_cell.length_b   1.000
_cell.length_c   1.000
_cell.angle_alpha   90.00
_cell.angle_beta   90.00
_cell.angle_gamma   90.00
#
_symmetry.space_group_name_H-M   'P 1'
#
loop_
_entity.id
_entity.type
_entity.pdbx_description
1 polymer ?
#
loop_
_entity_poly.entity_id
_entity_poly.type
_entity_poly.pdbx_seq_one_letter_code
_entity_poly.pdbx_strand_id
1 'polypeptide(L)'
;MTDMDIEKEIVAKGKTAARVTPERIEGIIQSEHYFSAYDGAKSGGEEVEQIWHNKDDLGKEYEVLSLLTFCVLVLRNGFVVTGESACASPENFDPEIGRKIARQNAIAKIWPLEGYLLKQQLHEVK
;
A
#
# COMPACT_ATOMS: atom_id res chain seq x y z
N MET A 1 8.05 -11.22 -13.54
CA MET A 1 7.95 -10.13 -14.52
C MET A 1 7.49 -8.90 -13.76
N THR A 2 8.26 -7.83 -13.81
CA THR A 2 8.00 -6.58 -13.07
C THR A 2 7.24 -5.58 -13.94
N ASP A 3 6.64 -4.55 -13.33
CA ASP A 3 5.98 -3.46 -14.07
C ASP A 3 6.96 -2.78 -15.06
N MET A 4 8.24 -2.69 -14.68
CA MET A 4 9.32 -2.18 -15.52
C MET A 4 9.58 -3.06 -16.76
N ASP A 5 9.46 -4.39 -16.61
CA ASP A 5 9.62 -5.31 -17.74
C ASP A 5 8.45 -5.18 -18.73
N ILE A 6 7.23 -5.03 -18.21
CA ILE A 6 6.03 -4.80 -19.02
C ILE A 6 6.13 -3.47 -19.78
N GLU A 7 6.58 -2.40 -19.11
CA GLU A 7 6.76 -1.09 -19.74
C GLU A 7 7.79 -1.14 -20.88
N LYS A 8 8.91 -1.85 -20.70
CA LYS A 8 9.90 -2.08 -21.77
C LYS A 8 9.29 -2.81 -22.96
N GLU A 9 8.43 -3.81 -22.73
CA GLU A 9 7.74 -4.53 -23.80
C GLU A 9 6.76 -3.63 -24.57
N ILE A 10 6.02 -2.78 -23.86
CA ILE A 10 5.10 -1.78 -24.45
C ILE A 10 5.87 -0.84 -25.39
N VAL A 11 7.01 -0.33 -24.93
CA VAL A 11 7.91 0.54 -25.72
C VAL A 11 8.47 -0.22 -26.93
N ALA A 12 8.96 -1.44 -26.74
CA ALA A 12 9.51 -2.27 -27.83
C ALA A 12 8.45 -2.57 -28.92
N LYS A 13 7.17 -2.63 -28.54
CA LYS A 13 6.02 -2.76 -29.45
C LYS A 13 5.59 -1.44 -30.11
N GLY A 14 6.33 -0.35 -29.92
CA GLY A 14 6.08 0.95 -30.54
C GLY A 14 4.83 1.66 -30.00
N LYS A 15 4.35 1.32 -28.80
CA LYS A 15 3.17 1.96 -28.21
C LYS A 15 3.59 3.25 -27.51
N THR A 16 3.36 4.39 -28.16
CA THR A 16 3.82 5.72 -27.72
C THR A 16 2.72 6.64 -27.20
N ALA A 17 1.46 6.19 -27.20
CA ALA A 17 0.35 6.97 -26.63
C ALA A 17 0.57 7.22 -25.13
N ALA A 18 0.01 8.33 -24.64
CA ALA A 18 0.07 8.70 -23.23
C ALA A 18 -0.48 7.58 -22.35
N ARG A 19 0.28 7.23 -21.30
CA ARG A 19 -0.05 6.18 -20.33
C ARG A 19 0.61 6.50 -19.00
N VAL A 20 0.12 5.85 -17.94
CA VAL A 20 0.82 5.79 -16.66
C VAL A 20 1.99 4.83 -16.79
N THR A 21 3.14 5.18 -16.21
CA THR A 21 4.36 4.34 -16.23
C THR A 21 4.79 3.98 -14.81
N PRO A 22 5.62 2.92 -14.63
CA PRO A 22 6.16 2.58 -13.32
C PRO A 22 6.95 3.73 -12.69
N GLU A 23 7.73 4.48 -13.49
CA GLU A 23 8.49 5.65 -13.02
C GLU A 23 7.56 6.76 -12.53
N ARG A 24 6.41 6.95 -13.19
CA ARG A 24 5.40 7.91 -12.75
C ARG A 24 4.82 7.49 -11.40
N ILE A 25 4.44 6.23 -11.23
CA ILE A 25 3.89 5.69 -9.98
C ILE A 25 4.88 5.89 -8.82
N GLU A 26 6.14 5.53 -9.02
CA GLU A 26 7.19 5.71 -8.01
C GLU A 26 7.47 7.20 -7.76
N GLY A 27 7.51 8.01 -8.82
CA GLY A 27 7.84 9.43 -8.74
C GLY A 27 6.83 10.29 -7.97
N ILE A 28 5.57 9.86 -7.86
CA ILE A 28 4.54 10.59 -7.10
C ILE A 28 4.48 10.21 -5.62
N ILE A 29 5.20 9.18 -5.18
CA ILE A 29 5.31 8.82 -3.76
C ILE A 29 6.24 9.83 -3.09
N GLN A 30 5.75 10.50 -2.05
CA GLN A 30 6.53 11.45 -1.24
C GLN A 30 7.23 10.75 -0.07
N SER A 31 6.54 9.84 0.61
CA SER A 31 7.09 9.09 1.75
C SER A 31 6.36 7.78 1.98
N GLU A 32 7.06 6.84 2.61
CA GLU A 32 6.54 5.52 2.97
C GLU A 32 6.68 5.31 4.48
N HIS A 33 5.61 4.85 5.12
CA HIS A 33 5.59 4.57 6.55
C HIS A 33 5.13 3.14 6.78
N TYR A 34 5.83 2.42 7.66
CA TYR A 34 5.56 1.02 7.94
C TYR A 34 5.37 0.80 9.43
N PHE A 35 4.32 0.08 9.80
CA PHE A 35 4.03 -0.29 11.18
C PHE A 35 3.14 -1.53 11.19
N SER A 36 3.12 -2.26 12.30
CA SER A 36 2.19 -3.37 12.50
C SER A 36 0.87 -2.89 13.12
N ALA A 37 -0.20 -3.69 13.00
CA ALA A 37 -1.43 -3.40 13.74
C ALA A 37 -1.19 -3.35 15.26
N TYR A 38 -0.23 -4.15 15.75
CA TYR A 38 0.21 -4.12 17.14
C TYR A 38 0.78 -2.74 17.50
N ASP A 39 1.65 -2.19 16.66
CA ASP A 39 2.22 -0.86 16.89
C ASP A 39 1.10 0.18 16.98
N GLY A 40 0.14 0.18 16.05
CA GLY A 40 -1.00 1.09 16.08
C GLY A 40 -1.89 0.94 17.32
N ALA A 41 -2.18 -0.30 17.74
CA ALA A 41 -2.98 -0.57 18.93
C ALA A 41 -2.27 -0.16 20.22
N LYS A 42 -0.94 -0.32 20.30
CA LYS A 42 -0.15 0.02 21.49
C LYS A 42 0.32 1.46 21.56
N SER A 43 0.63 2.10 20.44
CA SER A 43 1.21 3.45 20.40
C SER A 43 0.19 4.55 20.61
N GLY A 44 -1.11 4.22 20.57
CA GLY A 44 -2.21 5.18 20.60
C GLY A 44 -2.48 5.90 21.92
N GLY A 45 -1.88 5.47 23.04
CA GLY A 45 -2.29 5.98 24.35
C GLY A 45 -3.82 5.83 24.57
N GLU A 46 -4.44 6.76 25.30
CA GLU A 46 -5.89 6.78 25.53
C GLU A 46 -6.72 7.12 24.26
N GLU A 47 -6.09 7.48 23.13
CA GLU A 47 -6.77 7.99 21.93
C GLU A 47 -7.15 6.91 20.91
N VAL A 48 -6.60 5.69 21.01
CA VAL A 48 -6.99 4.57 20.13
C VAL A 48 -8.17 3.82 20.74
N GLU A 49 -9.32 3.91 20.05
CA GLU A 49 -10.53 3.18 20.44
C GLU A 49 -10.37 1.68 20.16
N GLN A 50 -10.43 0.87 21.21
CA GLN A 50 -10.39 -0.59 21.14
C GLN A 50 -11.70 -1.16 21.66
N ILE A 51 -12.41 -1.89 20.80
CA ILE A 51 -13.73 -2.47 21.12
C ILE A 51 -13.60 -3.99 21.20
N TRP A 52 -13.78 -4.54 22.40
CA TRP A 52 -13.85 -5.99 22.61
C TRP A 52 -15.29 -6.48 22.62
N HIS A 53 -15.58 -7.49 21.80
CA HIS A 53 -16.89 -8.14 21.77
C HIS A 53 -17.08 -9.16 22.90
N ASN A 54 -15.98 -9.65 23.49
CA ASN A 54 -15.98 -10.53 24.65
C ASN A 54 -14.89 -10.10 25.64
N LYS A 55 -15.23 -10.02 26.92
CA LYS A 55 -14.29 -9.65 28.00
C LYS A 55 -13.18 -10.67 28.18
N ASP A 56 -13.45 -11.94 27.88
CA ASP A 56 -12.46 -13.00 28.01
C ASP A 56 -11.35 -12.90 26.97
N ASP A 57 -11.54 -12.12 25.89
CA ASP A 57 -10.57 -11.97 24.80
C ASP A 57 -9.62 -10.79 24.98
N LEU A 58 -9.79 -10.02 26.06
CA LEU A 58 -8.97 -8.85 26.37
C LEU A 58 -7.46 -9.19 26.35
N GLY A 59 -6.73 -8.59 25.41
CA GLY A 59 -5.28 -8.68 25.30
C GLY A 59 -4.75 -9.97 24.65
N LYS A 60 -5.64 -10.85 24.15
CA LYS A 60 -5.24 -12.07 23.42
C LYS A 60 -4.87 -11.80 21.96
N GLU A 61 -5.27 -10.65 21.44
CA GLU A 61 -5.12 -10.28 20.03
C GLU A 61 -3.72 -9.74 19.68
N TYR A 62 -2.93 -9.31 20.67
CA TYR A 62 -1.66 -8.62 20.43
C TYR A 62 -0.68 -9.44 19.60
N GLU A 63 -0.64 -10.76 19.79
CA GLU A 63 0.20 -11.64 18.98
C GLU A 63 -0.26 -11.64 17.51
N VAL A 64 -1.57 -11.73 17.27
CA VAL A 64 -2.15 -11.73 15.92
C VAL A 64 -1.98 -10.37 15.24
N LEU A 65 -2.12 -9.26 15.99
CA LEU A 65 -1.92 -7.91 15.47
C LEU A 65 -0.46 -7.66 15.04
N SER A 66 0.51 -8.36 15.63
CA SER A 66 1.92 -8.24 15.22
C SER A 66 2.21 -8.85 13.84
N LEU A 67 1.33 -9.73 13.35
CA LEU A 67 1.47 -10.40 12.05
C LEU A 67 0.94 -9.58 10.87
N LEU A 68 0.25 -8.47 11.16
CA LEU A 68 -0.31 -7.57 10.16
C LEU A 68 0.60 -6.35 9.97
N THR A 69 1.25 -6.25 8.82
CA THR A 69 2.07 -5.09 8.43
C THR A 69 1.26 -4.14 7.55
N PHE A 70 1.25 -2.85 7.91
CA PHE A 70 0.76 -1.76 7.08
C PHE A 70 1.91 -1.07 6.35
N CYS A 71 1.62 -0.60 5.14
CA CYS A 71 2.39 0.37 4.38
C CYS A 71 1.48 1.56 4.11
N VAL A 72 1.91 2.76 4.49
CA VAL A 72 1.21 4.01 4.22
C VAL A 72 2.07 4.86 3.30
N LEU A 73 1.60 5.07 2.08
CA LEU A 73 2.22 5.92 1.08
C LEU A 73 1.55 7.29 1.10
N VAL A 74 2.31 8.33 1.37
CA VAL A 74 1.87 9.72 1.16
C VAL A 74 2.27 10.11 -0.25
N LEU A 75 1.30 10.51 -1.07
CA LEU A 75 1.54 10.99 -2.42
C LEU A 75 1.82 12.49 -2.41
N ARG A 76 2.53 13.00 -3.42
CA ARG A 76 2.92 14.42 -3.53
C ARG A 76 1.76 15.41 -3.52
N ASN A 77 0.54 14.97 -3.84
CA ASN A 77 -0.67 15.79 -3.78
C ASN A 77 -1.35 15.77 -2.40
N GLY A 78 -0.75 15.11 -1.40
CA GLY A 78 -1.30 14.95 -0.06
C GLY A 78 -2.28 13.78 0.10
N PHE A 79 -2.60 13.05 -0.98
CA PHE A 79 -3.43 11.87 -0.88
C PHE A 79 -2.66 10.71 -0.23
N VAL A 80 -3.34 9.91 0.59
CA VAL A 80 -2.75 8.78 1.30
C VAL A 80 -3.27 7.48 0.72
N VAL A 81 -2.37 6.56 0.41
CA VAL A 81 -2.70 5.21 -0.07
C VAL A 81 -2.11 4.19 0.88
N THR A 82 -2.94 3.28 1.36
CA THR A 82 -2.49 2.20 2.26
C THR A 82 -2.34 0.88 1.51
N GLY A 83 -1.52 0.00 2.04
CA GLY A 83 -1.46 -1.40 1.65
C GLY A 83 -1.13 -2.25 2.87
N GLU A 84 -1.56 -3.50 2.82
CA GLU A 84 -1.57 -4.38 3.98
C GLU A 84 -0.98 -5.75 3.62
N SER A 85 -0.23 -6.34 4.54
CA SER A 85 0.23 -7.72 4.47
C SER A 85 -0.15 -8.43 5.77
N ALA A 86 -1.16 -9.30 5.70
CA ALA A 86 -1.63 -10.10 6.82
C ALA A 86 -0.99 -11.49 6.74
N CYS A 87 0.02 -11.76 7.56
CA CYS A 87 0.63 -13.09 7.59
C CYS A 87 -0.30 -14.09 8.31
N ALA A 88 -0.53 -15.24 7.68
CA ALA A 88 -1.48 -16.23 8.19
C ALA A 88 -0.95 -17.03 9.37
N SER A 89 0.37 -17.15 9.55
CA SER A 89 0.96 -17.89 10.65
C SER A 89 2.22 -17.21 11.21
N PRO A 90 2.42 -17.19 12.54
CA PRO A 90 3.62 -16.62 13.15
C PRO A 90 4.93 -17.23 12.64
N GLU A 91 4.94 -18.52 12.36
CA GLU A 91 6.14 -19.26 11.92
C GLU A 91 6.64 -18.81 10.54
N ASN A 92 5.73 -18.28 9.72
CA ASN A 92 6.02 -17.75 8.40
C ASN A 92 6.13 -16.22 8.40
N PHE A 93 6.05 -15.58 9.56
CA PHE A 93 6.16 -14.13 9.63
C PHE A 93 7.60 -13.68 9.38
N ASP A 94 7.74 -12.83 8.36
CA ASP A 94 8.98 -12.13 8.05
C ASP A 94 8.64 -10.64 7.83
N PRO A 95 9.21 -9.73 8.65
CA PRO A 95 8.87 -8.31 8.59
C PRO A 95 9.34 -7.64 7.30
N GLU A 96 10.41 -8.12 6.66
CA GLU A 96 10.88 -7.55 5.40
C GLU A 96 9.98 -7.98 4.23
N ILE A 97 9.56 -9.24 4.21
CA ILE A 97 8.60 -9.75 3.23
C ILE A 97 7.25 -9.05 3.40
N GLY A 98 6.77 -8.92 4.64
CA GLY A 98 5.53 -8.22 4.97
C GLY A 98 5.53 -6.78 4.45
N ARG A 99 6.61 -6.02 4.66
CA ARG A 99 6.76 -4.66 4.13
C ARG A 99 6.71 -4.63 2.60
N LYS A 100 7.42 -5.54 1.92
CA LYS A 100 7.43 -5.62 0.45
C LYS A 100 6.02 -5.87 -0.11
N ILE A 101 5.29 -6.83 0.47
CA ILE A 101 3.92 -7.15 0.06
C ILE A 101 2.98 -5.98 0.34
N ALA A 102 3.04 -5.39 1.54
CA ALA A 102 2.22 -4.24 1.90
C ALA A 102 2.45 -3.06 0.96
N ARG A 103 3.71 -2.76 0.60
CA ARG A 103 4.07 -1.72 -0.37
C ARG A 103 3.51 -2.03 -1.77
N GLN A 104 3.67 -3.26 -2.25
CA GLN A 104 3.11 -3.68 -3.54
C GLN A 104 1.60 -3.54 -3.57
N ASN A 105 0.91 -3.91 -2.49
CA ASN A 105 -0.54 -3.75 -2.36
C ASN A 105 -0.96 -2.27 -2.34
N ALA A 106 -0.16 -1.39 -1.75
CA ALA A 106 -0.41 0.06 -1.80
C ALA A 106 -0.22 0.60 -3.23
N ILE A 107 0.87 0.25 -3.90
CA ILE A 107 1.16 0.64 -5.29
C ILE A 107 0.07 0.16 -6.26
N ALA A 108 -0.43 -1.05 -6.09
CA ALA A 108 -1.52 -1.59 -6.91
C ALA A 108 -2.77 -0.69 -6.86
N LYS A 109 -3.03 -0.01 -5.74
CA LYS A 109 -4.13 0.95 -5.59
C LYS A 109 -3.83 2.31 -6.26
N ILE A 110 -2.57 2.68 -6.46
CA ILE A 110 -2.18 3.93 -7.15
C ILE A 110 -2.45 3.84 -8.66
N TRP A 111 -2.18 2.68 -9.27
CA TRP A 111 -2.38 2.46 -10.71
C TRP A 111 -3.76 2.90 -11.25
N PRO A 112 -4.90 2.47 -10.69
CA PRO A 112 -6.21 2.92 -11.15
C PRO A 112 -6.46 4.41 -10.90
N LEU A 113 -5.86 5.02 -9.85
CA LEU A 113 -6.00 6.45 -9.56
C LEU A 113 -5.30 7.30 -10.62
N GLU A 114 -4.03 7.02 -10.91
CA GLU A 114 -3.30 7.72 -11.97
C GLU A 114 -3.88 7.43 -13.35
N GLY A 115 -4.44 6.22 -13.55
CA GLY A 115 -5.14 5.86 -14.79
C GLY A 115 -6.40 6.70 -15.00
N TYR A 116 -7.21 6.88 -13.96
CA TYR A 116 -8.38 7.77 -14.00
C TYR A 116 -7.96 9.22 -14.23
N LEU A 117 -6.96 9.72 -13.50
CA LEU A 117 -6.47 11.09 -13.64
C LEU A 117 -5.98 11.39 -15.06
N LEU A 118 -5.18 10.49 -15.64
CA LEU A 118 -4.74 10.60 -17.02
C LEU A 118 -5.93 10.62 -17.99
N LYS A 119 -6.91 9.74 -17.78
CA LYS A 119 -8.10 9.69 -18.64
C LYS A 119 -8.91 10.98 -18.56
N GLN A 120 -9.03 11.56 -17.37
CA GLN A 120 -9.69 12.83 -17.13
C GLN A 120 -8.99 13.97 -17.87
N GLN A 121 -7.66 14.07 -17.74
CA GLN A 121 -6.85 15.06 -18.47
C GLN A 121 -7.03 14.94 -20.00
N LEU A 122 -7.03 13.71 -20.52
CA LEU A 122 -7.26 13.45 -21.95
C LEU A 122 -8.70 13.76 -22.40
N HIS A 123 -9.67 13.80 -21.48
CA HIS A 123 -11.04 14.20 -21.77
C HIS A 123 -11.19 15.72 -21.79
N GLU A 124 -10.54 16.43 -20.87
CA GLU A 124 -10.62 17.90 -20.73
C GLU A 124 -9.87 18.67 -21.82
N VAL A 125 -8.84 18.07 -22.43
CA VAL A 125 -8.06 18.69 -23.52
C VAL A 125 -8.76 18.57 -24.90
N LYS A 126 -9.92 17.90 -24.97
CA LYS A 126 -10.74 17.83 -26.18
C LYS A 126 -11.63 19.05 -26.36
#